data_AF-A0AAV8BNF7-F1
#
_entry.id   AF-A0AAV8BNF7-F1
#
_cell.length_a   1.000
_cell.length_b   1.000
_cell.length_c   1.000
_cell.angle_alpha   90.00
_cell.angle_beta   90.00
_cell.angle_gamma   90.00
#
_symmetry.space_group_name_H-M   'P 1'
#
loop_
_entity.id
_entity.type
_entity.pdbx_description
1 polymer ?
#
loop_
_entity_poly.entity_id
_entity_poly.type
_entity_poly.pdbx_seq_one_letter_code
_entity_poly.pdbx_strand_id
1 'polypeptide(L)'
;MEMEKRQADLIEQFTQQAEATRDPRVLASIIADATCHPSLFAFSEILSVSNISKLEGTQFSSSLDLLQLFAYGTWSDYKSNAGHLPSLLPDQVRKMKQLSVLTLAETKKVLPYDKLMHELDVSNVRELEDFLINECMYSGIVRGKLDQLRRCFEVQFAAGRDIKPEQLDGMIEALSNWLGTSDNMLQSIQEKIKWADMMSEANRKHKKEVEDRTEEVKKTLKVDMDMRGGGPDDFMSESGAVGLGSLMDLEEDRVRPKRYRRRNPMP
;
A
#
# COMPACT_ATOMS: atom_id res chain seq x y z
N MET A 1 -10.22 -11.69 -8.40
CA MET A 1 -11.37 -11.57 -7.47
C MET A 1 -12.65 -12.01 -8.18
N GLU A 2 -13.72 -12.43 -7.48
CA GLU A 2 -14.98 -12.84 -8.13
C GLU A 2 -15.60 -11.74 -9.02
N MET A 3 -15.45 -10.48 -8.62
CA MET A 3 -15.93 -9.32 -9.40
C MET A 3 -15.23 -9.22 -10.77
N GLU A 4 -13.91 -9.33 -10.82
CA GLU A 4 -13.13 -9.25 -12.07
C GLU A 4 -13.54 -10.36 -13.05
N LYS A 5 -13.80 -11.57 -12.54
CA LYS A 5 -14.28 -12.68 -13.38
C LYS A 5 -15.67 -12.38 -13.96
N ARG A 6 -16.62 -11.95 -13.13
CA ARG A 6 -17.97 -11.57 -13.60
C ARG A 6 -17.91 -10.42 -14.60
N GLN A 7 -17.03 -9.45 -14.38
CA GLN A 7 -16.84 -8.34 -15.30
C GLN A 7 -16.28 -8.82 -16.65
N ALA A 8 -15.31 -9.73 -16.65
CA ALA A 8 -14.74 -10.29 -17.88
C ALA A 8 -15.79 -11.01 -18.73
N ASP A 9 -16.65 -11.84 -18.11
CA ASP A 9 -17.74 -12.52 -18.82
C ASP A 9 -18.71 -11.53 -19.48
N LEU A 10 -19.01 -10.42 -18.80
CA LEU A 10 -19.90 -9.36 -19.33
C LEU A 10 -19.24 -8.58 -20.47
N ILE A 11 -17.95 -8.25 -20.34
CA ILE A 11 -17.20 -7.60 -21.41
C ILE A 11 -17.21 -8.48 -22.66
N GLU A 12 -16.96 -9.77 -22.51
CA GLU A 12 -17.00 -10.71 -23.63
C GLU A 12 -18.39 -10.74 -24.29
N GLN A 13 -19.47 -10.82 -23.50
CA GLN A 13 -20.84 -10.78 -24.01
C GLN A 13 -21.15 -9.51 -24.80
N PHE A 14 -20.84 -8.32 -24.25
CA PHE A 14 -21.11 -7.05 -24.94
C PHE A 14 -20.23 -6.87 -26.17
N THR A 15 -18.97 -7.33 -26.13
CA THR A 15 -18.05 -7.30 -27.27
C THR A 15 -18.57 -8.17 -28.41
N GLN A 16 -19.01 -9.41 -28.12
CA GLN A 16 -19.61 -10.30 -29.12
C GLN A 16 -20.88 -9.72 -29.74
N GLN A 17 -21.75 -9.09 -28.93
CA GLN A 17 -22.95 -8.43 -29.44
C GLN A 17 -22.63 -7.23 -30.35
N ALA A 18 -21.63 -6.44 -29.99
CA ALA A 18 -21.16 -5.31 -30.79
C ALA A 18 -20.47 -5.75 -32.10
N GLU A 19 -19.80 -6.91 -32.10
CA GLU A 19 -19.21 -7.49 -33.30
C GLU A 19 -20.27 -8.08 -34.25
N ALA A 20 -21.28 -8.73 -33.70
CA ALA A 20 -22.35 -9.39 -34.46
C ALA A 20 -23.27 -8.39 -35.20
N THR A 21 -23.34 -7.14 -34.72
CA THR A 21 -24.27 -6.14 -35.25
C THR A 21 -23.55 -4.98 -35.93
N ARG A 22 -24.07 -4.55 -37.09
CA ARG A 22 -23.58 -3.38 -37.84
C ARG A 22 -24.55 -2.20 -37.84
N ASP A 23 -25.74 -2.38 -37.27
CA ASP A 23 -26.76 -1.33 -37.18
C ASP A 23 -26.35 -0.30 -36.10
N PRO A 24 -26.15 0.97 -36.48
CA PRO A 24 -25.79 2.03 -35.54
C PRO A 24 -26.76 2.19 -34.36
N ARG A 25 -28.05 1.91 -34.57
CA ARG A 25 -29.08 2.01 -33.51
C ARG A 25 -28.88 0.96 -32.43
N VAL A 26 -28.59 -0.28 -32.84
CA VAL A 26 -28.38 -1.40 -31.93
C VAL A 26 -27.05 -1.26 -31.20
N LEU A 27 -26.03 -0.74 -31.86
CA LEU A 27 -24.76 -0.40 -31.20
C LEU A 27 -24.97 0.67 -30.13
N ALA A 28 -25.77 1.71 -30.40
CA ALA A 28 -26.10 2.73 -29.40
C ALA A 28 -26.88 2.15 -28.20
N SER A 29 -27.79 1.20 -28.41
CA SER A 29 -28.47 0.51 -27.31
C SER A 29 -27.53 -0.37 -26.50
N ILE A 30 -26.60 -1.08 -27.15
CA ILE A 30 -25.57 -1.88 -26.47
C ILE A 30 -24.70 -0.99 -25.57
N ILE A 31 -24.31 0.20 -26.05
CA ILE A 31 -23.56 1.17 -25.25
C ILE A 31 -24.38 1.66 -24.05
N ALA A 32 -25.67 1.95 -24.25
CA ALA A 32 -26.55 2.34 -23.15
C ALA A 32 -26.67 1.24 -22.09
N ASP A 33 -26.84 -0.01 -22.52
CA ASP A 33 -26.96 -1.17 -21.64
C ASP A 33 -25.66 -1.44 -20.88
N ALA A 34 -24.51 -1.39 -21.56
CA ALA A 34 -23.19 -1.55 -20.95
C ALA A 34 -22.91 -0.45 -19.91
N THR A 35 -23.17 0.81 -20.26
CA THR A 35 -22.96 1.94 -19.34
C THR A 35 -23.93 1.92 -18.15
N CYS A 36 -25.10 1.30 -18.26
CA CYS A 36 -26.03 1.09 -17.13
C CYS A 36 -25.69 -0.13 -16.26
N HIS A 37 -24.97 -1.14 -16.79
CA HIS A 37 -24.82 -2.42 -16.11
C HIS A 37 -24.05 -2.33 -14.76
N PRO A 38 -24.62 -2.71 -13.61
CA PRO A 38 -24.07 -2.40 -12.28
C PRO A 38 -22.70 -3.01 -11.98
N SER A 39 -22.34 -4.11 -12.65
CA SER A 39 -21.07 -4.84 -12.43
C SER A 39 -20.00 -4.57 -13.49
N LEU A 40 -20.23 -3.63 -14.41
CA LEU A 40 -19.31 -3.33 -15.51
C LEU A 40 -18.66 -1.95 -15.32
N PHE A 41 -17.34 -1.94 -15.08
CA PHE A 41 -16.55 -0.73 -14.85
C PHE A 41 -15.38 -0.54 -15.84
N ALA A 42 -15.13 -1.51 -16.70
CA ALA A 42 -14.17 -1.42 -17.80
C ALA A 42 -14.90 -1.44 -19.15
N PHE A 43 -14.47 -0.56 -20.05
CA PHE A 43 -15.12 -0.25 -21.32
C PHE A 43 -14.14 -0.18 -22.49
N SER A 44 -12.83 -0.24 -22.24
CA SER A 44 -11.80 -0.10 -23.27
C SER A 44 -11.87 -1.22 -24.32
N GLU A 45 -12.17 -2.45 -23.92
CA GLU A 45 -12.34 -3.57 -24.85
C GLU A 45 -13.56 -3.37 -25.74
N ILE A 46 -14.69 -2.92 -25.16
CA ILE A 46 -15.91 -2.60 -25.92
C ILE A 46 -15.61 -1.45 -26.91
N LEU A 47 -14.93 -0.40 -26.44
CA LEU A 47 -14.53 0.74 -27.27
C LEU A 47 -13.59 0.35 -28.43
N SER A 48 -12.77 -0.70 -28.25
CA SER A 48 -11.86 -1.20 -29.27
C SER A 48 -12.53 -1.94 -30.43
N VAL A 49 -13.83 -2.27 -30.31
CA VAL A 49 -14.58 -2.97 -31.35
C VAL A 49 -14.73 -2.08 -32.59
N SER A 50 -14.24 -2.58 -33.73
CA SER A 50 -14.22 -1.84 -35.00
C SER A 50 -15.60 -1.34 -35.48
N ASN A 51 -16.69 -2.02 -35.11
CA ASN A 51 -18.05 -1.58 -35.44
C ASN A 51 -18.46 -0.34 -34.63
N ILE A 52 -17.97 -0.20 -33.39
CA ILE A 52 -18.23 0.97 -32.55
C ILE A 52 -17.50 2.18 -33.11
N SER A 53 -16.25 2.03 -33.57
CA SER A 53 -15.52 3.15 -34.21
C SER A 53 -16.24 3.70 -35.45
N LYS A 54 -17.04 2.89 -36.15
CA LYS A 54 -17.84 3.34 -37.31
C LYS A 54 -19.04 4.21 -36.94
N LEU A 55 -19.37 4.34 -35.65
CA LEU A 55 -20.38 5.29 -35.18
C LEU A 55 -19.89 6.75 -35.26
N GLU A 56 -18.58 6.95 -35.37
CA GLU A 56 -17.98 8.26 -35.57
C GLU A 56 -18.49 8.88 -36.89
N GLY A 57 -18.99 10.12 -36.82
CA GLY A 57 -19.62 10.81 -37.95
C GLY A 57 -21.10 10.47 -38.20
N THR A 58 -21.71 9.57 -37.41
CA THR A 58 -23.14 9.30 -37.48
C THR A 58 -23.94 10.14 -36.47
N GLN A 59 -25.27 10.06 -36.54
CA GLN A 59 -26.18 10.62 -35.54
C GLN A 59 -26.01 10.04 -34.12
N PHE A 60 -25.25 8.94 -33.96
CA PHE A 60 -24.96 8.28 -32.68
C PHE A 60 -23.52 8.54 -32.19
N SER A 61 -22.82 9.50 -32.79
CA SER A 61 -21.49 9.97 -32.34
C SER A 61 -21.49 10.34 -30.85
N SER A 62 -22.56 10.97 -30.37
CA SER A 62 -22.72 11.32 -28.96
C SER A 62 -22.71 10.11 -28.00
N SER A 63 -23.12 8.92 -28.47
CA SER A 63 -23.04 7.67 -27.70
C SER A 63 -21.62 7.11 -27.65
N LEU A 64 -20.82 7.34 -28.69
CA LEU A 64 -19.40 6.99 -28.70
C LEU A 64 -18.62 7.92 -27.77
N ASP A 65 -18.87 9.22 -27.81
CA ASP A 65 -18.29 10.20 -26.88
C ASP A 65 -18.65 9.85 -25.43
N LEU A 66 -19.89 9.39 -25.22
CA LEU A 66 -20.31 8.90 -23.92
C LEU A 66 -19.49 7.69 -23.47
N LEU A 67 -19.29 6.69 -24.34
CA LEU A 67 -18.49 5.51 -24.01
C LEU A 67 -17.03 5.89 -23.69
N GLN A 68 -16.45 6.82 -24.46
CA GLN A 68 -15.09 7.34 -24.18
C GLN A 68 -15.01 8.05 -22.83
N LEU A 69 -16.04 8.81 -22.46
CA LEU A 69 -16.14 9.45 -21.16
C LEU A 69 -16.23 8.41 -20.03
N PHE A 70 -16.99 7.32 -20.23
CA PHE A 70 -17.05 6.22 -19.26
C PHE A 70 -15.74 5.44 -19.17
N ALA A 71 -15.01 5.26 -20.28
CA ALA A 71 -13.70 4.64 -20.25
C ALA A 71 -12.68 5.52 -19.50
N TYR A 72 -12.63 6.81 -19.79
CA TYR A 72 -11.48 7.64 -19.40
C TYR A 72 -11.75 8.94 -18.63
N GLY A 73 -12.98 9.47 -18.67
CA GLY A 73 -13.33 10.76 -18.09
C GLY A 73 -13.99 10.68 -16.71
N THR A 74 -14.38 11.81 -16.15
CA THR A 74 -14.93 11.93 -14.79
C THR A 74 -16.30 12.63 -14.79
N TRP A 75 -16.95 12.68 -13.63
CA TRP A 75 -18.21 13.39 -13.44
C TRP A 75 -18.07 14.90 -13.72
N SER A 76 -16.93 15.50 -13.39
CA SER A 76 -16.64 16.89 -13.76
C SER A 76 -16.51 17.09 -15.28
N ASP A 77 -15.93 16.12 -15.98
CA ASP A 77 -15.81 16.15 -17.44
C ASP A 77 -17.18 16.04 -18.11
N TYR A 78 -18.07 15.19 -17.58
CA TYR A 78 -19.46 15.12 -18.01
C TYR A 78 -20.14 16.48 -17.88
N LYS A 79 -20.06 17.11 -16.70
CA LYS A 79 -20.72 18.40 -16.44
C LYS A 79 -20.18 19.52 -17.32
N SER A 80 -18.88 19.50 -17.62
CA SER A 80 -18.25 20.49 -18.50
C SER A 80 -18.70 20.33 -19.96
N ASN A 81 -18.99 19.11 -20.39
CA ASN A 81 -19.38 18.77 -21.76
C ASN A 81 -20.88 18.43 -21.93
N ALA A 82 -21.71 18.77 -20.94
CA ALA A 82 -23.12 18.38 -20.90
C ALA A 82 -23.95 18.88 -22.10
N GLY A 83 -23.49 19.92 -22.81
CA GLY A 83 -24.14 20.43 -24.02
C GLY A 83 -23.96 19.56 -25.27
N HIS A 84 -22.95 18.68 -25.30
CA HIS A 84 -22.62 17.82 -26.44
C HIS A 84 -22.94 16.35 -26.20
N LEU A 85 -23.12 15.97 -24.93
CA LEU A 85 -23.36 14.59 -24.51
C LEU A 85 -24.86 14.33 -24.28
N PRO A 86 -25.31 13.08 -24.45
CA PRO A 86 -26.69 12.71 -24.15
C PRO A 86 -26.98 12.85 -22.64
N SER A 87 -28.25 13.08 -22.30
CA SER A 87 -28.71 13.09 -20.92
C SER A 87 -28.53 11.70 -20.31
N LEU A 88 -27.88 11.63 -19.14
CA LEU A 88 -27.62 10.37 -18.47
C LEU A 88 -28.83 9.84 -17.71
N LEU A 89 -28.99 8.53 -17.75
CA LEU A 89 -29.90 7.79 -16.88
C LEU A 89 -29.39 7.83 -15.43
N PRO A 90 -30.26 7.67 -14.42
CA PRO A 90 -29.85 7.67 -13.01
C PRO A 90 -28.74 6.65 -12.71
N ASP A 91 -28.80 5.47 -13.33
CA ASP A 91 -27.80 4.41 -13.16
C ASP A 91 -26.45 4.78 -13.79
N GLN A 92 -26.47 5.46 -14.94
CA GLN A 92 -25.27 6.01 -15.59
C GLN A 92 -24.64 7.13 -14.76
N VAL A 93 -25.44 8.02 -14.18
CA VAL A 93 -24.96 9.07 -13.27
C VAL A 93 -24.26 8.45 -12.07
N ARG A 94 -24.91 7.47 -11.42
CA ARG A 94 -24.32 6.73 -10.30
C ARG A 94 -22.98 6.11 -10.71
N LYS A 95 -22.93 5.44 -11.86
CA LYS A 95 -21.69 4.81 -12.35
C LYS A 95 -20.60 5.81 -12.66
N MET A 96 -20.91 6.94 -13.28
CA MET A 96 -19.92 7.99 -13.54
C MET A 96 -19.33 8.54 -12.25
N LYS A 97 -20.15 8.72 -11.21
CA LYS A 97 -19.68 9.08 -9.87
C LYS A 97 -18.78 7.98 -9.27
N GLN A 98 -19.13 6.71 -9.41
CA GLN A 98 -18.30 5.57 -8.96
C GLN A 98 -16.92 5.56 -9.64
N LEU A 99 -16.89 5.74 -10.96
CA LEU A 99 -15.66 5.80 -11.75
C LEU A 99 -14.80 7.01 -11.37
N SER A 100 -15.42 8.14 -11.03
CA SER A 100 -14.71 9.33 -10.54
C SER A 100 -14.02 9.06 -9.19
N VAL A 101 -14.67 8.31 -8.30
CA VAL A 101 -14.03 7.87 -7.04
C VAL A 101 -12.83 6.97 -7.32
N LEU A 102 -12.91 6.05 -8.29
CA LEU A 102 -11.79 5.19 -8.67
C LEU A 102 -10.59 5.99 -9.19
N THR A 103 -10.82 6.95 -10.08
CA THR A 103 -9.77 7.84 -10.60
C THR A 103 -9.12 8.67 -9.47
N LEU A 104 -9.91 9.14 -8.50
CA LEU A 104 -9.36 9.85 -7.33
C LEU A 104 -8.51 8.91 -6.45
N ALA A 105 -9.00 7.70 -6.21
CA ALA A 105 -8.36 6.68 -5.38
C ALA A 105 -7.06 6.12 -5.98
N GLU A 106 -6.94 6.15 -7.31
CA GLU A 106 -5.71 5.87 -8.04
C GLU A 106 -4.61 6.89 -7.70
N THR A 107 -4.98 8.18 -7.66
CA THR A 107 -4.02 9.27 -7.45
C THR A 107 -3.60 9.42 -5.98
N LYS A 108 -4.53 9.25 -5.03
CA LYS A 108 -4.27 9.48 -3.59
C LYS A 108 -4.90 8.40 -2.71
N LYS A 109 -4.12 7.90 -1.75
CA LYS A 109 -4.60 6.94 -0.73
C LYS A 109 -5.49 7.56 0.35
N VAL A 110 -5.37 8.87 0.60
CA VAL A 110 -6.23 9.59 1.56
C VAL A 110 -7.00 10.65 0.78
N LEU A 111 -8.32 10.50 0.72
CA LEU A 111 -9.22 11.35 -0.02
C LEU A 111 -10.00 12.26 0.94
N PRO A 112 -9.77 13.58 0.94
CA PRO A 112 -10.55 14.50 1.75
C PRO A 112 -12.02 14.54 1.29
N TYR A 113 -12.95 14.61 2.24
CA TYR A 113 -14.38 14.66 1.96
C TYR A 113 -14.74 15.87 1.11
N ASP A 114 -14.15 17.04 1.36
CA ASP A 114 -14.47 18.25 0.61
C ASP A 114 -14.11 18.11 -0.89
N LYS A 115 -13.01 17.41 -1.20
CA LYS A 115 -12.67 17.08 -2.59
C LYS A 115 -13.67 16.10 -3.19
N LEU A 116 -14.02 15.03 -2.48
CA LEU A 116 -15.00 14.05 -2.95
C LEU A 116 -16.38 14.68 -3.16
N MET A 117 -16.84 15.54 -2.25
CA MET A 117 -18.11 16.24 -2.36
C MET A 117 -18.14 17.15 -3.59
N HIS A 118 -17.06 17.89 -3.84
CA HIS A 118 -16.95 18.74 -5.04
C HIS A 118 -16.95 17.91 -6.34
N GLU A 119 -16.12 16.88 -6.42
CA GLU A 119 -15.96 16.06 -7.64
C GLU A 119 -17.19 15.22 -7.94
N LEU A 120 -17.95 14.79 -6.92
CA LEU A 120 -19.16 13.99 -7.08
C LEU A 120 -20.45 14.82 -7.09
N ASP A 121 -20.35 16.13 -6.87
CA ASP A 121 -21.49 17.04 -6.74
C ASP A 121 -22.47 16.58 -5.65
N VAL A 122 -21.92 16.34 -4.45
CA VAL A 122 -22.67 15.85 -3.29
C VAL A 122 -22.71 16.94 -2.23
N SER A 123 -23.92 17.22 -1.75
CA SER A 123 -24.21 18.38 -0.91
C SER A 123 -23.79 18.21 0.54
N ASN A 124 -23.84 16.98 1.06
CA ASN A 124 -23.67 16.70 2.48
C ASN A 124 -22.82 15.45 2.74
N VAL A 125 -22.22 15.40 3.92
CA VAL A 125 -21.33 14.29 4.32
C VAL A 125 -22.07 12.96 4.40
N ARG A 126 -23.33 12.97 4.84
CA ARG A 126 -24.12 11.74 5.00
C ARG A 126 -24.37 11.06 3.66
N GLU A 127 -24.75 11.84 2.66
CA GLU A 127 -24.94 11.41 1.28
C GLU A 127 -23.63 10.90 0.68
N LEU A 128 -22.50 11.56 0.96
CA LEU A 128 -21.19 11.08 0.51
C LEU A 128 -20.86 9.71 1.14
N GLU A 129 -21.03 9.57 2.46
CA GLU A 129 -20.75 8.32 3.16
C GLU A 129 -21.68 7.19 2.69
N ASP A 130 -22.98 7.46 2.51
CA ASP A 130 -23.93 6.50 1.99
C ASP A 130 -23.59 6.09 0.55
N PHE A 131 -23.14 7.03 -0.29
CA PHE A 131 -22.65 6.72 -1.63
C PHE A 131 -21.41 5.84 -1.60
N LEU A 132 -20.40 6.19 -0.80
CA LEU A 132 -19.17 5.40 -0.68
C LEU A 132 -19.44 3.99 -0.16
N ILE A 133 -20.33 3.85 0.83
CA ILE A 133 -20.69 2.55 1.40
C ILE A 133 -21.50 1.74 0.39
N ASN A 134 -22.69 2.22 0.02
CA ASN A 134 -23.68 1.45 -0.74
C ASN A 134 -23.27 1.25 -2.20
N GLU A 135 -22.66 2.27 -2.81
CA GLU A 135 -22.39 2.26 -4.24
C GLU A 135 -20.94 1.88 -4.55
N CYS A 136 -19.97 2.15 -3.67
CA CYS A 136 -18.56 1.81 -3.93
C CYS A 136 -18.03 0.60 -3.15
N MET A 137 -18.31 0.51 -1.85
CA MET A 137 -17.78 -0.59 -1.03
C MET A 137 -18.57 -1.89 -1.21
N TYR A 138 -19.90 -1.81 -1.26
CA TYR A 138 -20.76 -2.98 -1.47
C TYR A 138 -20.62 -3.58 -2.86
N SER A 139 -20.43 -2.74 -3.89
CA SER A 139 -20.08 -3.21 -5.24
C SER A 139 -18.66 -3.78 -5.31
N GLY A 140 -17.83 -3.50 -4.30
CA GLY A 140 -16.48 -4.03 -4.14
C GLY A 140 -15.39 -3.26 -4.87
N ILE A 141 -15.74 -2.18 -5.59
CA ILE A 141 -14.80 -1.41 -6.41
C ILE A 141 -13.78 -0.66 -5.57
N VAL A 142 -14.12 -0.29 -4.33
CA VAL A 142 -13.18 0.33 -3.39
C VAL A 142 -13.31 -0.34 -2.03
N ARG A 143 -12.18 -0.47 -1.32
CA ARG A 143 -12.14 -0.84 0.10
C ARG A 143 -11.30 0.16 0.86
N GLY A 144 -11.76 0.54 2.03
CA GLY A 144 -11.09 1.54 2.85
C GLY A 144 -11.80 1.79 4.17
N LYS A 145 -11.37 2.84 4.86
CA LYS A 145 -11.98 3.29 6.12
C LYS A 145 -12.41 4.74 6.00
N LEU A 146 -13.61 5.03 6.47
CA LEU A 146 -14.14 6.38 6.61
C LEU A 146 -13.70 6.93 7.96
N ASP A 147 -12.98 8.06 7.95
CA ASP A 147 -12.60 8.80 9.15
C ASP A 147 -13.41 10.10 9.20
N GLN A 148 -14.47 10.08 10.00
CA GLN A 148 -15.36 11.22 10.14
C GLN A 148 -14.72 12.39 10.90
N LEU A 149 -13.77 12.12 11.81
CA LEU A 149 -13.08 13.16 12.59
C LEU A 149 -12.11 13.93 11.70
N ARG A 150 -11.33 13.22 10.88
CA ARG A 150 -10.40 13.83 9.91
C ARG A 150 -11.07 14.24 8.60
N ARG A 151 -12.36 13.93 8.43
CA ARG A 151 -13.15 14.16 7.21
C ARG A 151 -12.43 13.61 5.97
N CYS A 152 -11.97 12.38 6.05
CA CYS A 152 -11.26 11.74 4.94
C CYS A 152 -11.60 10.26 4.81
N PHE A 153 -11.48 9.78 3.58
CA PHE A 153 -11.59 8.39 3.23
C PHE A 153 -10.19 7.80 2.95
N GLU A 154 -9.78 6.83 3.76
CA GLU A 154 -8.51 6.12 3.62
C GLU A 154 -8.70 4.88 2.75
N VAL A 155 -8.23 4.96 1.51
CA VAL A 155 -8.31 3.90 0.50
C VAL A 155 -7.24 2.85 0.77
N GLN A 156 -7.67 1.60 0.97
CA GLN A 156 -6.78 0.44 1.06
C GLN A 156 -6.65 -0.26 -0.28
N PHE A 157 -7.75 -0.35 -1.02
CA PHE A 157 -7.83 -0.96 -2.32
C PHE A 157 -8.80 -0.19 -3.20
N ALA A 158 -8.46 -0.04 -4.47
CA ALA A 158 -9.34 0.44 -5.52
C ALA A 158 -9.15 -0.46 -6.73
N ALA A 159 -10.26 -0.82 -7.38
CA ALA A 159 -10.23 -1.56 -8.62
C ALA A 159 -9.58 -0.72 -9.73
N GLY A 160 -8.92 -1.39 -10.66
CA GLY A 160 -8.39 -0.72 -11.86
C GLY A 160 -9.54 -0.28 -12.76
N ARG A 161 -9.41 0.94 -13.30
CA ARG A 161 -10.22 1.43 -14.40
C ARG A 161 -9.51 1.15 -15.73
N ASP A 162 -10.15 1.45 -16.86
CA ASP A 162 -9.52 1.48 -18.17
C ASP A 162 -8.28 2.37 -18.20
N ILE A 163 -7.24 1.86 -18.84
CA ILE A 163 -5.94 2.51 -18.99
C ILE A 163 -5.86 3.05 -20.41
N LYS A 164 -5.43 4.31 -20.55
CA LYS A 164 -5.11 4.83 -21.87
C LYS A 164 -3.74 4.31 -22.32
N PRO A 165 -3.53 4.05 -23.61
CA PRO A 165 -2.22 3.61 -24.12
C PRO A 165 -1.05 4.51 -23.69
N GLU A 166 -1.28 5.82 -23.57
CA GLU A 166 -0.24 6.80 -23.17
C GLU A 166 0.18 6.67 -21.69
N GLN A 167 -0.63 6.02 -20.84
CA GLN A 167 -0.33 5.84 -19.42
C GLN A 167 0.58 4.61 -19.17
N LEU A 168 0.75 3.75 -20.17
CA LEU A 168 1.50 2.51 -20.05
C LEU A 168 2.98 2.74 -19.75
N ASP A 169 3.58 3.77 -20.38
CA ASP A 169 4.98 4.14 -20.13
C ASP A 169 5.20 4.58 -18.67
N GLY A 170 4.26 5.36 -18.11
CA GLY A 170 4.31 5.77 -16.71
C GLY A 170 4.22 4.60 -15.73
N MET A 171 3.44 3.56 -16.08
CA MET A 171 3.38 2.32 -15.28
C MET A 171 4.70 1.55 -15.33
N ILE A 172 5.31 1.43 -16.50
CA ILE A 172 6.62 0.78 -16.67
C ILE A 172 7.65 1.52 -15.81
N GLU A 173 7.72 2.85 -15.92
CA GLU A 173 8.64 3.67 -15.14
C GLU A 173 8.44 3.50 -13.63
N ALA A 174 7.19 3.53 -13.15
CA ALA A 174 6.88 3.34 -11.73
C ALA A 174 7.34 1.97 -11.21
N LEU A 175 7.11 0.89 -11.99
CA LEU A 175 7.57 -0.46 -11.64
C LEU A 175 9.09 -0.59 -11.67
N SER A 176 9.75 0.00 -12.67
CA SER A 176 11.21 0.04 -12.77
C SER A 176 11.84 0.79 -11.58
N ASN A 177 11.27 1.92 -11.20
CA ASN A 177 11.72 2.69 -10.03
C ASN A 177 11.53 1.90 -8.72
N TRP A 178 10.42 1.17 -8.59
CA TRP A 178 10.19 0.33 -7.42
C TRP A 178 11.16 -0.85 -7.35
N LEU A 179 11.46 -1.49 -8.47
CA LEU A 179 12.48 -2.54 -8.56
C LEU A 179 13.85 -2.01 -8.14
N GLY A 180 14.30 -0.90 -8.74
CA GLY A 180 15.58 -0.28 -8.38
C GLY A 180 15.67 0.13 -6.91
N THR A 181 14.59 0.66 -6.34
CA THR A 181 14.52 0.98 -4.91
C THR A 181 14.65 -0.27 -4.04
N SER A 182 14.02 -1.37 -4.44
CA SER A 182 14.06 -2.66 -3.73
C SER A 182 15.47 -3.27 -3.76
N ASP A 183 16.13 -3.23 -4.93
CA ASP A 183 17.51 -3.70 -5.09
C ASP A 183 18.49 -2.87 -4.24
N ASN A 184 18.36 -1.55 -4.25
CA ASN A 184 19.17 -0.67 -3.41
C ASN A 184 18.99 -0.93 -1.91
N MET A 185 17.75 -1.18 -1.48
CA MET A 185 17.46 -1.54 -0.09
C MET A 185 18.10 -2.89 0.27
N LEU A 186 17.99 -3.88 -0.61
CA LEU A 186 18.57 -5.20 -0.42
C LEU A 186 20.09 -5.13 -0.32
N GLN A 187 20.74 -4.38 -1.21
CA GLN A 187 22.19 -4.14 -1.17
C GLN A 187 22.60 -3.47 0.14
N SER A 188 21.87 -2.42 0.58
CA SER A 188 22.14 -1.72 1.83
C SER A 188 22.02 -2.65 3.05
N ILE A 189 21.07 -3.58 3.05
CA ILE A 189 20.92 -4.60 4.11
C ILE A 189 22.11 -5.57 4.07
N GLN A 190 22.50 -6.04 2.88
CA GLN A 190 23.64 -6.95 2.73
C GLN A 190 24.96 -6.32 3.20
N GLU A 191 25.19 -5.03 2.91
CA GLU A 191 26.36 -4.29 3.38
C GLU A 191 26.36 -4.15 4.90
N LYS A 192 25.21 -3.88 5.52
CA LYS A 192 25.08 -3.83 6.98
C LYS A 192 25.32 -5.18 7.64
N ILE A 193 24.90 -6.28 7.02
CA ILE A 193 25.20 -7.64 7.51
C ILE A 193 26.71 -7.87 7.49
N LYS A 194 27.38 -7.62 6.35
CA LYS A 194 28.85 -7.77 6.24
C LYS A 194 29.58 -6.92 7.26
N TRP A 195 29.16 -5.67 7.45
CA TRP A 195 29.75 -4.77 8.43
C TRP A 195 29.58 -5.30 9.86
N ALA A 196 28.39 -5.80 10.21
CA ALA A 196 28.12 -6.39 11.52
C ALA A 196 28.95 -7.65 11.78
N ASP A 197 29.11 -8.51 10.77
CA ASP A 197 29.95 -9.72 10.86
C ASP A 197 31.42 -9.35 11.08
N MET A 198 31.96 -8.41 10.29
CA MET A 198 33.34 -7.91 10.46
C MET A 198 33.56 -7.29 11.84
N MET A 199 32.62 -6.46 12.31
CA MET A 199 32.71 -5.82 13.62
C MET A 199 32.62 -6.86 14.75
N SER A 200 31.75 -7.86 14.62
CA SER A 200 31.62 -8.97 15.57
C SER A 200 32.91 -9.78 15.66
N GLU A 201 33.54 -10.09 14.52
CA GLU A 201 34.82 -10.78 14.49
C GLU A 201 35.96 -9.94 15.08
N ALA A 202 36.02 -8.64 14.77
CA ALA A 202 37.01 -7.72 15.33
C ALA A 202 36.86 -7.60 16.85
N ASN A 203 35.63 -7.41 17.35
CA ASN A 203 35.36 -7.36 18.78
C ASN A 203 35.68 -8.69 19.47
N ARG A 204 35.38 -9.83 18.84
CA ARG A 204 35.74 -11.15 19.39
C ARG A 204 37.25 -11.32 19.50
N LYS A 205 38.02 -10.90 18.49
CA LYS A 205 39.49 -10.93 18.52
C LYS A 205 40.04 -10.02 19.62
N HIS A 206 39.56 -8.78 19.69
CA HIS A 206 39.98 -7.82 20.70
C HIS A 206 39.66 -8.31 22.13
N LYS A 207 38.45 -8.84 22.35
CA LYS A 207 38.07 -9.43 23.64
C LYS A 207 39.02 -10.57 24.04
N LYS A 208 39.35 -11.47 23.11
CA LYS A 208 40.30 -12.56 23.37
C LYS A 208 41.69 -12.04 23.70
N GLU A 209 42.19 -11.05 22.97
CA GLU A 209 43.50 -10.43 23.24
C GLU A 209 43.56 -9.78 24.63
N VAL A 210 42.49 -9.09 25.03
CA VAL A 210 42.37 -8.50 26.37
C VAL A 210 42.33 -9.59 27.43
N GLU A 211 41.56 -10.65 27.25
CA GLU A 211 41.52 -11.80 28.17
C GLU A 211 42.91 -12.45 28.32
N ASP A 212 43.59 -12.76 27.22
CA ASP A 212 44.93 -13.36 27.22
C ASP A 212 45.94 -12.47 27.98
N ARG A 213 45.92 -11.16 27.73
CA ARG A 213 46.79 -10.19 28.44
C ARG A 213 46.46 -10.08 29.93
N THR A 214 45.18 -10.14 30.29
CA THR A 214 44.79 -10.12 31.72
C THR A 214 45.27 -11.38 32.44
N GLU A 215 45.23 -12.54 31.79
CA GLU A 215 45.75 -13.79 32.35
C GLU A 215 47.28 -13.79 32.48
N GLU A 216 48.01 -13.21 31.52
CA GLU A 216 49.46 -13.00 31.63
C GLU A 216 49.81 -12.07 32.80
N VAL A 217 49.11 -10.95 32.96
CA VAL A 217 49.30 -10.03 34.09
C VAL A 217 48.99 -10.71 35.42
N LYS A 218 47.91 -11.50 35.51
CA LYS A 218 47.61 -12.28 36.73
C LYS A 218 48.72 -13.29 37.06
N LYS A 219 49.25 -14.00 36.06
CA LYS A 219 50.36 -14.95 36.25
C LYS A 219 51.63 -14.27 36.74
N THR A 220 52.02 -13.16 36.12
CA THR A 220 53.22 -12.41 36.53
C THR A 220 53.07 -11.83 37.94
N LEU A 221 51.91 -11.28 38.29
CA LEU A 221 51.62 -10.84 39.67
C LEU A 221 51.70 -11.98 40.69
N LYS A 222 51.17 -13.17 40.34
CA LYS A 222 51.24 -14.34 41.23
C LYS A 222 52.68 -14.79 41.47
N VAL A 223 53.51 -14.83 40.41
CA VAL A 223 54.94 -15.15 40.52
C VAL A 223 55.69 -14.10 41.34
N ASP A 224 55.34 -12.82 41.20
CA ASP A 224 55.95 -11.73 41.98
C ASP A 224 55.56 -11.81 43.46
N MET A 225 54.32 -12.20 43.77
CA MET A 225 53.88 -12.50 45.15
C MET A 225 54.62 -13.71 45.73
N ASP A 226 54.83 -14.77 44.94
CA ASP A 226 55.56 -15.97 45.36
C ASP A 226 57.07 -15.68 45.57
N MET A 227 57.67 -14.78 44.77
CA MET A 227 59.06 -14.31 44.91
C MET A 227 59.27 -13.33 46.08
N ARG A 228 58.24 -12.56 46.47
CA ARG A 228 58.33 -11.57 47.57
C ARG A 228 58.15 -12.13 48.98
N GLY A 229 57.92 -13.43 49.14
CA GLY A 229 58.15 -14.09 50.43
C GLY A 229 57.17 -15.20 50.77
N GLY A 230 57.67 -16.43 50.71
CA GLY A 230 57.28 -17.47 51.65
C GLY A 230 58.21 -17.44 52.86
N GLY A 231 57.71 -16.94 53.98
CA GLY A 231 58.19 -17.28 55.32
C GLY A 231 56.99 -17.78 56.13
N PRO A 232 57.03 -18.99 56.73
CA PRO A 232 55.89 -19.54 57.46
C PRO A 232 55.91 -19.05 58.92
N ASP A 233 54.76 -18.63 59.44
CA ASP A 233 54.32 -19.04 60.78
C ASP A 233 52.85 -18.69 61.02
N ASP A 234 52.14 -19.67 61.56
CA ASP A 234 50.81 -19.56 62.15
C ASP A 234 50.74 -18.40 63.17
N PHE A 235 49.79 -17.49 62.99
CA PHE A 235 49.17 -16.81 64.13
C PHE A 235 47.69 -16.50 63.83
N MET A 236 46.82 -17.31 64.45
CA MET A 236 45.44 -16.90 64.71
C MET A 236 45.44 -15.62 65.55
N SER A 237 44.72 -14.58 65.12
CA SER A 237 43.88 -13.73 65.99
C SER A 237 43.12 -12.70 65.17
N GLU A 238 41.82 -12.97 65.04
CA GLU A 238 40.70 -12.04 65.23
C GLU A 238 41.04 -10.55 65.44
N SER A 239 40.67 -9.68 64.48
CA SER A 239 39.98 -8.38 64.69
C SER A 239 40.19 -7.40 63.54
N GLY A 240 39.09 -6.75 63.11
CA GLY A 240 39.12 -5.37 62.61
C GLY A 240 39.07 -5.18 61.10
N ALA A 241 37.93 -4.69 60.63
CA ALA A 241 37.68 -4.15 59.29
C ALA A 241 38.77 -3.15 58.83
N VAL A 242 39.09 -3.09 57.52
CA VAL A 242 38.61 -2.05 56.55
C VAL A 242 38.93 -2.45 55.09
N GLY A 243 37.90 -2.49 54.24
CA GLY A 243 37.84 -2.07 52.82
C GLY A 243 38.92 -2.41 51.78
N LEU A 244 38.57 -3.25 50.80
CA LEU A 244 38.76 -3.07 49.34
C LEU A 244 38.18 -4.34 48.68
N GLY A 245 36.95 -4.37 48.19
CA GLY A 245 36.60 -3.90 46.85
C GLY A 245 35.97 -5.08 46.08
N SER A 246 34.67 -4.98 45.81
CA SER A 246 33.80 -6.03 45.28
C SER A 246 34.35 -6.82 44.08
N LEU A 247 34.38 -8.14 44.20
CA LEU A 247 34.25 -9.06 43.08
C LEU A 247 32.82 -9.62 43.11
N MET A 248 31.90 -8.92 42.47
CA MET A 248 30.58 -9.48 42.15
C MET A 248 30.68 -10.15 40.79
N ASP A 249 30.61 -11.47 40.80
CA ASP A 249 30.18 -12.29 39.68
C ASP A 249 28.91 -11.69 39.07
N LEU A 250 29.03 -11.18 37.85
CA LEU A 250 27.89 -10.90 36.99
C LEU A 250 27.66 -12.16 36.15
N GLU A 251 26.95 -13.13 36.74
CA GLU A 251 26.18 -14.10 35.96
C GLU A 251 25.15 -13.33 35.14
N GLU A 252 25.39 -13.26 33.83
CA GLU A 252 24.49 -12.61 32.89
C GLU A 252 23.31 -13.54 32.61
N ASP A 253 22.29 -13.37 33.45
CA ASP A 253 21.01 -14.05 33.41
C ASP A 253 20.34 -13.84 32.03
N ARG A 254 20.30 -14.91 31.24
CA ARG A 254 19.56 -14.96 29.97
C ARG A 254 18.05 -14.94 30.24
N VAL A 255 17.46 -13.75 30.36
CA VAL A 255 16.00 -13.59 30.32
C VAL A 255 15.58 -12.66 29.17
N ARG A 256 15.05 -13.29 28.11
CA ARG A 256 14.36 -12.61 27.00
C ARG A 256 13.21 -11.73 27.52
N PRO A 257 13.02 -10.49 27.03
CA PRO A 257 11.77 -9.80 27.27
C PRO A 257 10.74 -10.22 26.20
N LYS A 258 9.75 -11.01 26.61
CA LYS A 258 8.45 -11.07 25.91
C LYS A 258 7.78 -9.70 26.06
N ARG A 259 7.71 -8.93 24.98
CA ARG A 259 6.89 -7.71 24.89
C ARG A 259 5.42 -8.09 25.06
N TYR A 260 4.85 -7.89 26.24
CA TYR A 260 3.41 -7.82 26.44
C TYR A 260 3.01 -6.35 26.62
N ARG A 261 2.32 -5.80 25.61
CA ARG A 261 1.73 -4.46 25.63
C ARG A 261 0.68 -4.39 26.73
N ARG A 262 0.83 -3.47 27.69
CA ARG A 262 -0.28 -3.02 28.54
C ARG A 262 -1.22 -2.15 27.68
N ARG A 263 -2.45 -2.62 27.47
CA ARG A 263 -3.62 -1.77 27.28
C ARG A 263 -4.36 -1.76 28.62
N ASN A 264 -4.49 -0.59 29.24
CA ASN A 264 -5.69 -0.30 30.02
C ASN A 264 -6.63 0.48 29.09
N PRO A 265 -7.94 0.22 29.19
CA PRO A 265 -8.78 1.33 29.59
C PRO A 265 -9.81 0.93 30.65
N MET A 266 -10.52 1.96 31.13
CA MET A 266 -11.84 2.02 31.77
C MET A 266 -11.80 2.58 33.20
N PRO A 267 -12.87 3.23 33.67
CA PRO A 267 -14.18 3.50 33.04
C PRO A 267 -14.36 4.91 32.48
#